data_AF-A0AAN9YF60-F1
#
_entry.id   AF-A0AAN9YF60-F1
#
_cell.length_a   1.000
_cell.length_b   1.000
_cell.length_c   1.000
_cell.angle_alpha   90.00
_cell.angle_beta   90.00
_cell.angle_gamma   90.00
#
_symmetry.space_group_name_H-M   'P 1'
#
loop_
_entity.id
_entity.type
_entity.pdbx_description
1 polymer ?
#
loop_
_entity_poly.entity_id
_entity_poly.type
_entity_poly.pdbx_seq_one_letter_code
_entity_poly.pdbx_strand_id
1 'polypeptide(L)'
;MPQEEAIVMDEFFRNIHEINDTTVSCGSWAGLNTTLCPDAETCAENCALEGVDHAANGVRTEGDALMMNQFVKAPNGTYVSVGPRAYLLDVEEQNYELFKFLDMEITFDVDVSALVCGMNGALYLAEMADGRRS
;
A
#
# COMPACT_ATOMS: atom_id res chain seq x y z
N MET A 1 13.89 23.49 3.23
CA MET A 1 12.55 23.37 3.83
C MET A 1 12.19 21.90 3.76
N PRO A 2 11.55 21.30 4.77
CA PRO A 2 11.06 19.92 4.67
C PRO A 2 10.09 19.78 3.50
N GLN A 3 10.09 18.62 2.84
CA GLN A 3 9.08 18.27 1.83
C GLN A 3 7.85 17.73 2.57
N GLU A 4 6.66 18.13 2.13
CA GLU A 4 5.39 17.55 2.61
C GLU A 4 5.00 16.44 1.65
N GLU A 5 5.47 15.23 1.95
CA GLU A 5 5.23 14.03 1.16
C GLU A 5 4.17 13.16 1.84
N ALA A 6 3.53 12.30 1.05
CA ALA A 6 2.52 11.36 1.53
C ALA A 6 2.97 9.91 1.35
N ILE A 7 2.36 9.01 2.12
CA ILE A 7 2.54 7.57 1.96
C ILE A 7 1.25 6.98 1.38
N VAL A 8 1.39 6.09 0.39
CA VAL A 8 0.28 5.34 -0.18
C VAL A 8 0.46 3.85 0.06
N MET A 9 -0.59 3.19 0.56
CA MET A 9 -0.58 1.74 0.67
C MET A 9 -0.67 1.06 -0.71
N ASP A 10 -0.04 -0.10 -0.79
CA ASP A 10 -0.09 -0.98 -1.94
C ASP A 10 -1.52 -1.34 -2.36
N GLU A 11 -1.73 -1.49 -3.67
CA GLU A 11 -3.03 -1.82 -4.25
C GLU A 11 -3.65 -3.10 -3.69
N PHE A 12 -2.82 -4.06 -3.23
CA PHE A 12 -3.27 -5.32 -2.65
C PHE A 12 -4.14 -5.14 -1.40
N PHE A 13 -4.02 -4.00 -0.70
CA PHE A 13 -4.84 -3.69 0.48
C PHE A 13 -6.18 -3.03 0.14
N ARG A 14 -6.41 -2.70 -1.13
CA ARG A 14 -7.62 -2.03 -1.57
C ARG A 14 -8.66 -3.06 -1.95
N ASN A 15 -9.92 -2.76 -1.61
CA ASN A 15 -11.03 -3.55 -2.09
C ASN A 15 -11.21 -3.29 -3.59
N ILE A 16 -11.23 -4.36 -4.40
CA ILE A 16 -11.56 -4.30 -5.81
C ILE A 16 -12.93 -4.95 -6.05
N HIS A 17 -13.87 -4.17 -6.56
CA HIS A 17 -15.26 -4.59 -6.71
C HIS A 17 -15.88 -4.08 -8.01
N GLU A 18 -17.04 -4.62 -8.36
CA GLU A 18 -17.83 -4.15 -9.49
C GLU A 18 -18.31 -2.71 -9.27
N ILE A 19 -18.22 -1.86 -10.28
CA ILE A 19 -18.57 -0.43 -10.18
C ILE A 19 -19.99 -0.18 -9.67
N ASN A 20 -20.95 -1.03 -10.08
CA ASN A 20 -22.36 -0.85 -9.74
C ASN A 20 -22.81 -1.66 -8.51
N ASP A 21 -21.96 -2.55 -8.00
CA ASP A 21 -22.26 -3.38 -6.83
C ASP A 21 -20.98 -3.65 -6.01
N THR A 22 -20.79 -2.84 -4.96
CA THR A 22 -19.66 -2.97 -4.02
C THR A 22 -19.59 -4.30 -3.27
N THR A 23 -20.65 -5.11 -3.31
CA THR A 23 -20.69 -6.44 -2.69
C THR A 23 -20.12 -7.53 -3.59
N VAL A 24 -19.96 -7.26 -4.89
CA VAL A 24 -19.41 -8.19 -5.87
C VAL A 24 -17.93 -7.89 -6.08
N SER A 25 -17.08 -8.79 -5.60
CA SER A 25 -15.63 -8.67 -5.77
C SER A 25 -15.19 -8.97 -7.20
N CYS A 26 -14.32 -8.12 -7.74
CA CYS A 26 -13.64 -8.35 -9.01
C CYS A 26 -12.40 -9.25 -8.89
N GLY A 27 -11.89 -9.44 -7.66
CA GLY A 27 -10.71 -10.22 -7.43
C GLY A 27 -10.32 -10.28 -5.95
N SER A 28 -9.58 -11.33 -5.62
CA SER A 28 -8.98 -11.51 -4.30
C SER A 28 -7.58 -12.09 -4.45
N TRP A 29 -6.93 -12.40 -3.33
CA TRP A 29 -5.67 -13.15 -3.29
C TRP A 29 -5.74 -14.49 -4.06
N ALA A 30 -6.93 -15.06 -4.23
CA ALA A 30 -7.15 -16.32 -4.95
C ALA A 30 -7.26 -16.16 -6.48
N GLY A 31 -7.30 -14.92 -6.99
CA GLY A 31 -7.41 -14.61 -8.41
C GLY A 31 -8.56 -13.66 -8.75
N LEU A 32 -8.70 -13.38 -10.05
CA LEU A 32 -9.73 -12.50 -10.60
C LEU A 32 -11.05 -13.23 -10.85
N ASN A 33 -12.16 -12.51 -10.71
CA ASN A 33 -13.47 -12.97 -11.12
C ASN A 33 -13.56 -12.92 -12.65
N THR A 34 -13.42 -14.07 -13.31
CA THR A 34 -13.34 -14.16 -14.78
C THR A 34 -14.62 -13.75 -15.52
N THR A 35 -15.75 -13.62 -14.82
CA THR A 35 -16.98 -13.10 -15.42
C THR A 35 -16.92 -11.57 -15.56
N LEU A 36 -16.32 -10.88 -14.59
CA LEU A 36 -16.10 -9.43 -14.62
C LEU A 36 -14.79 -9.04 -15.32
N CYS A 37 -13.78 -9.91 -15.24
CA CYS A 37 -12.43 -9.71 -15.73
C CYS A 37 -11.99 -10.85 -16.67
N PRO A 38 -12.65 -11.03 -17.84
CA PRO A 38 -12.20 -12.01 -18.85
C PRO A 38 -10.90 -11.59 -19.54
N ASP A 39 -10.66 -10.28 -19.62
CA ASP A 39 -9.46 -9.63 -20.14
C ASP A 39 -9.22 -8.30 -19.40
N ALA A 40 -8.08 -7.67 -19.64
CA ALA A 40 -7.66 -6.48 -18.90
C ALA A 40 -8.54 -5.25 -19.18
N GLU A 41 -9.00 -5.07 -20.42
CA GLU A 41 -9.82 -3.93 -20.83
C GLU A 41 -11.20 -4.01 -20.17
N THR A 42 -11.86 -5.16 -20.29
CA THR A 42 -13.16 -5.42 -19.66
C THR A 42 -13.08 -5.33 -18.13
N CYS A 43 -11.98 -5.81 -17.53
CA CYS A 43 -11.79 -5.71 -16.09
C CYS A 43 -11.67 -4.24 -15.63
N ALA A 44 -10.93 -3.41 -16.36
CA ALA A 44 -10.78 -1.99 -16.05
C ALA A 44 -12.09 -1.21 -16.21
N GLU A 45 -12.96 -1.62 -17.14
CA GLU A 45 -14.29 -1.01 -17.32
C GLU A 45 -15.31 -1.44 -16.27
N ASN A 46 -15.20 -2.65 -15.73
CA ASN A 46 -16.18 -3.21 -14.79
C ASN A 46 -15.84 -2.97 -13.33
N CYS A 47 -14.57 -2.72 -13.00
CA CYS A 47 -14.06 -2.78 -11.64
C CYS A 47 -13.49 -1.44 -11.16
N ALA A 48 -13.71 -1.16 -9.88
CA ALA A 48 -13.13 -0.02 -9.18
C ALA A 48 -12.25 -0.48 -8.01
N LEU A 49 -11.19 0.28 -7.74
CA LEU A 49 -10.38 0.18 -6.53
C LEU A 49 -10.82 1.26 -5.54
N GLU A 50 -11.12 0.84 -4.32
CA GLU A 50 -11.55 1.76 -3.26
C GLU A 50 -10.38 2.38 -2.48
N GLY A 51 -10.75 3.37 -1.67
CA GLY A 51 -9.89 3.87 -0.59
C GLY A 51 -9.51 2.76 0.39
N VAL A 52 -8.42 2.99 1.13
CA VAL A 52 -7.93 2.05 2.15
C VAL A 52 -7.77 2.76 3.48
N ASP A 53 -8.30 2.14 4.54
CA ASP A 53 -8.05 2.59 5.91
C ASP A 53 -6.64 2.14 6.32
N HIS A 54 -5.71 3.09 6.35
CA HIS A 54 -4.30 2.85 6.65
C HIS A 54 -4.11 2.31 8.07
N ALA A 55 -4.83 2.88 9.05
CA ALA A 55 -4.70 2.50 10.45
C ALA A 55 -5.24 1.08 10.70
N ALA A 56 -6.34 0.71 10.03
CA ALA A 56 -6.86 -0.65 10.06
C ALA A 56 -5.89 -1.67 9.42
N ASN A 57 -5.02 -1.22 8.53
CA ASN A 57 -3.97 -2.04 7.91
C ASN A 57 -2.58 -1.84 8.52
N GLY A 58 -2.50 -1.23 9.70
CA GLY A 58 -1.28 -1.16 10.50
C GLY A 58 -0.32 -0.02 10.12
N VAL A 59 -0.71 0.90 9.25
CA VAL A 59 0.09 2.06 8.83
C VAL A 59 -0.36 3.32 9.57
N ARG A 60 0.57 4.02 10.22
CA ARG A 60 0.35 5.32 10.87
C ARG A 60 1.56 6.22 10.72
N THR A 61 1.33 7.53 10.69
CA THR A 61 2.39 8.54 10.69
C THR A 61 2.25 9.47 11.89
N GLU A 62 3.37 9.95 12.41
CA GLU A 62 3.44 10.98 13.44
C GLU A 62 4.67 11.86 13.17
N GLY A 63 4.45 13.09 12.69
CA GLY A 63 5.55 13.93 12.22
C GLY A 63 6.26 13.31 11.01
N ASP A 64 7.57 13.11 11.13
CA ASP A 64 8.43 12.46 10.13
C ASP A 64 8.55 10.92 10.32
N ALA A 65 7.90 10.36 11.34
CA ALA A 65 7.95 8.93 11.63
C ALA A 65 6.82 8.17 10.92
N LEU A 66 7.17 7.07 10.24
CA LEU A 66 6.26 6.07 9.71
C LEU A 66 6.30 4.81 10.60
N MET A 67 5.15 4.42 11.15
CA MET A 67 5.00 3.21 11.94
C MET A 67 4.20 2.15 11.18
N MET A 68 4.78 0.96 11.05
CA MET A 68 4.19 -0.19 10.35
C MET A 68 4.02 -1.38 11.30
N ASN A 69 2.78 -1.69 11.65
CA ASN A 69 2.43 -2.75 12.59
C ASN A 69 2.12 -4.05 11.83
N GLN A 70 2.82 -5.15 12.18
CA GLN A 70 2.54 -6.47 11.61
C GLN A 70 1.14 -6.99 12.00
N PHE A 71 0.68 -6.65 13.21
CA PHE A 71 -0.61 -7.09 13.74
C PHE A 71 -1.46 -5.91 14.20
N VAL A 72 -2.75 -5.93 13.88
CA VAL A 72 -3.74 -4.97 14.35
C VAL A 72 -4.79 -5.65 15.20
N LYS A 73 -5.33 -4.93 16.18
CA LYS A 73 -6.39 -5.45 17.04
C LYS A 73 -7.75 -5.23 16.37
N ALA A 74 -8.44 -6.32 16.07
CA ALA A 74 -9.79 -6.28 15.53
C ALA A 74 -10.83 -5.92 16.61
N PRO A 75 -12.04 -5.46 16.21
CA PRO A 75 -13.10 -5.05 17.16
C PRO A 75 -13.53 -6.15 18.15
N ASN A 76 -13.44 -7.41 17.75
CA ASN A 76 -13.72 -8.58 18.59
C ASN A 76 -12.60 -8.90 19.60
N GLY A 77 -11.53 -8.10 19.63
CA GLY A 77 -10.39 -8.25 20.54
C GLY A 77 -9.27 -9.17 20.04
N THR A 78 -9.43 -9.86 18.91
CA THR A 78 -8.38 -10.71 18.33
C THR A 78 -7.36 -9.89 17.56
N TYR A 79 -6.13 -10.40 17.40
CA TYR A 79 -5.12 -9.80 16.54
C TYR A 79 -5.17 -10.42 15.15
N VAL A 80 -5.10 -9.57 14.13
CA VAL A 80 -5.09 -9.94 12.72
C VAL A 80 -3.73 -9.56 12.14
N SER A 81 -3.11 -10.48 11.40
CA SER A 81 -1.88 -10.20 10.66
C SER A 81 -2.21 -9.38 9.42
N VAL A 82 -1.57 -8.22 9.26
CA VAL A 82 -1.80 -7.32 8.13
C VAL A 82 -0.58 -7.17 7.22
N GLY A 83 0.65 -7.23 7.75
CA GLY A 83 1.88 -7.20 6.94
C GLY A 83 1.93 -6.08 5.90
N PRO A 84 1.83 -4.79 6.33
CA PRO A 84 1.66 -3.67 5.40
C PRO A 84 2.83 -3.47 4.44
N ARG A 85 2.53 -2.96 3.25
CA ARG A 85 3.48 -2.39 2.30
C ARG A 85 2.98 -1.02 1.84
N ALA A 86 3.88 -0.05 1.76
CA ALA A 86 3.54 1.30 1.35
C ALA A 86 4.67 1.94 0.53
N TYR A 87 4.33 3.00 -0.20
CA TYR A 87 5.18 3.75 -1.11
C TYR A 87 5.16 5.22 -0.76
N LEU A 88 6.25 5.92 -1.05
CA LEU A 88 6.34 7.37 -0.92
C LEU A 88 5.78 8.03 -2.19
N LEU A 89 4.89 9.00 -2.01
CA LEU A 89 4.35 9.84 -3.06
C LEU A 89 5.14 11.16 -3.15
N ASP A 90 5.15 11.73 -4.35
CA ASP A 90 5.61 13.09 -4.58
C ASP A 90 4.75 14.11 -3.82
N VAL A 91 5.24 15.35 -3.75
CA VAL A 91 4.54 16.47 -3.09
C VAL A 91 3.19 16.84 -3.73
N GLU A 92 2.91 16.34 -4.94
CA GLU A 92 1.64 16.53 -5.62
C GLU A 92 0.64 15.40 -5.33
N GLU A 93 1.08 14.36 -4.59
CA GLU A 93 0.35 13.13 -4.26
C GLU A 93 -0.19 12.37 -5.49
N GLN A 94 0.39 12.61 -6.67
CA GLN A 94 -0.09 12.04 -7.93
C GLN A 94 0.77 10.90 -8.43
N ASN A 95 2.08 10.95 -8.18
CA ASN A 95 3.04 9.92 -8.57
C ASN A 95 3.86 9.46 -7.38
N TYR A 96 4.59 8.36 -7.55
CA TYR A 96 5.61 7.96 -6.59
C TYR A 96 6.78 8.94 -6.61
N GLU A 97 7.40 9.15 -5.45
CA GLU A 97 8.65 9.91 -5.37
C GLU A 97 9.78 9.11 -6.04
N LEU A 98 10.30 9.66 -7.14
CA LEU A 98 11.33 9.01 -7.96
C LEU A 98 12.72 9.48 -7.56
N PHE A 99 13.40 8.65 -6.77
CA PHE A 99 14.76 8.92 -6.36
C PHE A 99 15.80 8.64 -7.45
N LYS A 100 16.71 9.58 -7.65
CA LYS A 100 17.89 9.43 -8.54
C LYS A 100 19.15 9.30 -7.71
N PHE A 101 19.55 8.07 -7.42
CA PHE A 101 20.61 7.80 -6.43
C PHE A 101 22.06 7.80 -6.94
N LEU A 102 22.30 8.07 -8.23
CA LEU A 102 23.67 8.15 -8.71
C LEU A 102 24.42 9.27 -7.99
N ASP A 103 25.48 8.91 -7.26
CA ASP A 103 26.28 9.80 -6.41
C ASP A 103 25.49 10.55 -5.32
N MET A 104 24.45 9.92 -4.77
CA MET A 104 23.62 10.45 -3.67
C MET A 104 23.60 9.53 -2.45
N GLU A 105 23.20 10.06 -1.30
CA GLU A 105 23.03 9.33 -0.04
C GLU A 105 21.55 9.35 0.40
N ILE A 106 21.09 8.23 0.97
CA ILE A 106 19.83 8.15 1.73
C ILE A 106 20.15 7.82 3.18
N THR A 107 19.57 8.59 4.09
CA THR A 107 19.72 8.41 5.53
C THR A 107 18.34 8.38 6.17
N PHE A 108 18.14 7.46 7.09
CA PHE A 108 16.90 7.32 7.86
C PHE A 108 17.20 6.73 9.24
N ASP A 109 16.41 7.12 10.23
CA ASP A 109 16.42 6.52 11.56
C ASP A 109 15.45 5.33 11.59
N VAL A 110 15.81 4.29 12.36
CA VAL A 110 14.98 3.08 12.47
C VAL A 110 14.97 2.54 13.90
N ASP A 111 13.78 2.23 14.40
CA ASP A 111 13.58 1.47 15.62
C ASP A 111 13.09 0.05 15.28
N VAL A 112 13.96 -0.93 15.45
CA VAL A 112 13.67 -2.36 15.26
C VAL A 112 13.54 -3.12 16.57
N SER A 113 13.44 -2.43 17.71
CA SER A 113 13.44 -3.05 19.05
C SER A 113 12.27 -4.02 19.28
N ALA A 114 11.15 -3.80 18.59
CA ALA A 114 9.98 -4.67 18.62
C ALA A 114 10.01 -5.80 17.57
N LEU A 115 11.00 -5.82 16.67
CA LEU A 115 11.14 -6.85 15.64
C LEU A 115 11.83 -8.11 16.19
N VAL A 116 11.02 -9.08 16.61
CA VAL A 116 11.50 -10.42 17.02
C VAL A 116 11.97 -11.27 15.83
N CYS A 117 12.72 -12.33 16.13
CA CYS A 117 13.18 -13.31 15.14
C CYS A 117 12.04 -13.79 14.23
N GLY A 118 12.29 -13.78 12.92
CA GLY A 118 11.32 -14.18 11.89
C GLY A 118 10.51 -13.02 11.31
N MET A 119 10.60 -11.82 11.87
CA MET A 119 10.03 -10.61 11.27
C MET A 119 11.06 -9.88 10.40
N ASN A 120 10.57 -9.10 9.44
CA ASN A 120 11.39 -8.29 8.54
C ASN A 120 10.74 -6.92 8.34
N GLY A 121 11.34 -5.87 8.91
CA GLY A 121 11.02 -4.48 8.56
C GLY A 121 11.96 -4.05 7.45
N ALA A 122 11.41 -3.73 6.28
CA ALA A 122 12.20 -3.48 5.09
C ALA A 122 11.95 -2.07 4.54
N LEU A 123 13.05 -1.36 4.29
CA LEU A 123 13.09 -0.17 3.43
C LEU A 123 13.95 -0.54 2.23
N TYR A 124 13.40 -0.38 1.03
CA TYR A 124 14.07 -0.73 -0.21
C TYR A 124 13.55 0.12 -1.37
N LEU A 125 14.24 0.03 -2.49
CA LEU A 125 13.92 0.73 -3.73
C LEU A 125 13.56 -0.29 -4.80
N ALA A 126 12.60 0.06 -5.64
CA ALA A 126 12.21 -0.72 -6.81
C ALA A 126 12.06 0.22 -8.00
N GLU A 127 12.45 -0.25 -9.19
CA GLU A 127 12.28 0.49 -10.44
C GLU A 127 10.82 0.41 -10.91
N MET A 128 9.95 1.05 -10.15
CA MET A 128 8.52 1.20 -10.45
C MET A 128 8.32 2.53 -11.18
N ALA A 129 7.62 2.49 -12.33
CA ALA A 129 7.18 3.70 -13.03
C ALA A 129 6.00 4.37 -12.29
N ASP A 130 5.21 5.18 -12.99
CA ASP A 130 4.00 5.92 -12.54
C ASP A 130 2.83 5.08 -11.99
N GLY A 131 3.05 3.84 -11.53
CA GLY A 131 1.99 2.93 -11.15
C GLY A 131 1.16 2.39 -12.32
N ARG A 132 1.69 2.46 -13.56
CA ARG A 132 1.04 2.04 -14.82
C ARG A 132 -0.20 2.87 -15.17
N ARG A 133 -0.21 4.15 -14.80
CA ARG A 133 -1.26 5.09 -15.20
C ARG A 133 -0.90 5.70 -16.57
N SER A 134 -1.18 4.95 -17.64
CA SER A 134 -0.88 5.36 -19.03
C SER A 134 -1.82 6.42 -19.58
#